data_AF-A0A525DAU5-F1
#
_entry.id   AF-A0A525DAU5-F1
#
_cell.length_a   1.000
_cell.length_b   1.000
_cell.length_c   1.000
_cell.angle_alpha   90.00
_cell.angle_beta   90.00
_cell.angle_gamma   90.00
#
_symmetry.space_group_name_H-M   'P 1'
#
loop_
_entity.id
_entity.type
_entity.pdbx_description
1 polymer ?
#
loop_
_entity_poly.entity_id
_entity_poly.type
_entity_poly.pdbx_seq_one_letter_code
_entity_poly.pdbx_strand_id
1 'polypeptide(L)'
;MIETVKDAIQFFRVNYRAIFLLTVIIELPFMILGNLDKLGDPASSLYNWAVIGDSGYICLGIPVSMGAQAVLYYQIIHGAAFSLNDCFDQVKRHFSALVIASVIYALIFICGLMVFILPGLYMAARLSFYPFYIMYENLPPMQALKQSMVVTRSYFTEVVLPVMGISFVILAVSY
;
A
#
# COMPACT_ATOMS: atom_id res chain seq x y z
N MET A 1 -10.89 19.52 8.90
CA MET A 1 -10.51 18.14 9.30
C MET A 1 -11.70 17.22 9.51
N ILE A 2 -12.79 17.61 10.21
CA ILE A 2 -13.99 16.75 10.33
C ILE A 2 -14.70 16.53 8.98
N GLU A 3 -14.74 17.55 8.11
CA GLU A 3 -15.35 17.43 6.77
C GLU A 3 -14.56 16.47 5.87
N THR A 4 -13.23 16.60 5.82
CA THR A 4 -12.37 15.71 5.02
C THR A 4 -12.48 14.23 5.42
N VAL A 5 -12.70 13.93 6.70
CA VAL A 5 -12.91 12.54 7.15
C VAL A 5 -14.27 12.03 6.72
N LYS A 6 -15.32 12.86 6.81
CA LYS A 6 -16.67 12.50 6.33
C LYS A 6 -16.66 12.24 4.83
N ASP A 7 -15.97 13.08 4.06
CA ASP A 7 -15.84 12.93 2.61
C ASP A 7 -15.13 11.63 2.23
N ALA A 8 -14.04 11.29 2.94
CA ALA A 8 -13.34 10.02 2.76
C ALA A 8 -14.26 8.83 3.06
N ILE A 9 -14.98 8.85 4.19
CA ILE A 9 -15.91 7.78 4.55
C ILE A 9 -17.01 7.64 3.50
N GLN A 10 -17.58 8.75 3.04
CA GLN A 10 -18.61 8.76 2.00
C GLN A 10 -18.08 8.20 0.68
N PHE A 11 -16.87 8.59 0.28
CA PHE A 11 -16.20 8.06 -0.91
C PHE A 11 -16.08 6.53 -0.86
N PHE A 12 -15.54 5.99 0.24
CA PHE A 12 -15.41 4.54 0.40
C PHE A 12 -16.76 3.85 0.43
N ARG A 13 -17.76 4.44 1.10
CA ARG A 13 -19.11 3.88 1.20
C ARG A 13 -19.81 3.79 -0.15
N VAL A 14 -19.62 4.78 -1.03
CA VAL A 14 -20.22 4.79 -2.38
C VAL A 14 -19.49 3.81 -3.29
N ASN A 15 -18.15 3.73 -3.19
CA ASN A 15 -17.32 2.98 -4.13
C ASN A 15 -16.84 1.62 -3.62
N TYR A 16 -17.32 1.17 -2.47
CA TYR A 16 -16.83 -0.03 -1.78
C TYR A 16 -16.82 -1.28 -2.67
N ARG A 17 -17.81 -1.42 -3.57
CA ARG A 17 -17.92 -2.59 -4.46
C ARG A 17 -16.72 -2.70 -5.40
N ALA A 18 -16.36 -1.60 -6.06
CA ALA A 18 -15.25 -1.58 -7.00
C ALA A 18 -13.93 -1.83 -6.28
N ILE A 19 -13.74 -1.17 -5.14
CA ILE A 19 -12.54 -1.30 -4.30
C ILE A 19 -12.41 -2.75 -3.80
N PHE A 20 -13.49 -3.29 -3.24
CA PHE A 20 -13.53 -4.66 -2.73
C PHE A 20 -13.29 -5.69 -3.83
N LEU A 21 -13.96 -5.58 -4.98
CA LEU A 21 -13.77 -6.52 -6.09
C LEU A 21 -12.33 -6.50 -6.61
N LEU A 22 -11.77 -5.31 -6.81
CA LEU A 22 -10.39 -5.16 -7.27
C LEU A 22 -9.39 -5.77 -6.28
N THR A 23 -9.55 -5.48 -4.99
CA THR A 23 -8.72 -6.07 -3.93
C THR A 23 -8.85 -7.59 -3.88
N VAL A 24 -10.08 -8.13 -3.89
CA VAL A 24 -10.31 -9.58 -3.82
C VAL A 24 -9.71 -10.29 -5.03
N ILE A 25 -9.89 -9.77 -6.24
CA ILE A 25 -9.35 -10.40 -7.46
C ILE A 25 -7.83 -10.51 -7.40
N ILE A 26 -7.16 -9.51 -6.82
CA ILE A 26 -5.69 -9.49 -6.71
C ILE A 26 -5.22 -10.36 -5.55
N GLU A 27 -5.83 -10.24 -4.37
CA GLU A 27 -5.32 -10.85 -3.14
C GLU A 27 -5.73 -12.31 -2.95
N LEU A 28 -6.93 -12.69 -3.41
CA LEU A 28 -7.48 -14.03 -3.18
C LEU A 28 -6.58 -15.16 -3.73
N PRO A 29 -6.02 -15.08 -4.96
CA PRO A 29 -5.12 -16.11 -5.46
C PRO A 29 -3.90 -16.32 -4.55
N PHE A 30 -3.32 -15.23 -4.05
CA PHE A 30 -2.17 -15.30 -3.14
C PHE A 30 -2.57 -15.80 -1.76
N MET A 31 -3.74 -15.39 -1.25
CA MET A 31 -4.26 -15.87 0.04
C MET A 31 -4.49 -17.37 0.01
N ILE A 32 -5.05 -17.91 -1.08
CA ILE A 32 -5.20 -19.37 -1.24
C ILE A 32 -3.84 -20.03 -1.22
N LEU A 33 -2.90 -19.56 -2.05
CA LEU A 33 -1.56 -20.14 -2.14
C LEU A 33 -0.85 -20.12 -0.79
N GLY A 34 -0.80 -18.98 -0.11
CA GLY A 34 -0.13 -18.80 1.18
C GLY A 34 -0.72 -19.62 2.34
N ASN A 35 -1.98 -20.06 2.24
CA ASN A 35 -2.63 -20.89 3.25
C ASN A 35 -2.68 -22.39 2.89
N LEU A 36 -1.98 -22.83 1.83
CA LEU A 36 -1.92 -24.24 1.44
C LEU A 36 -1.22 -25.13 2.48
N ASP A 37 -0.33 -24.55 3.29
CA ASP A 37 0.34 -25.22 4.40
C ASP A 37 -0.64 -25.77 5.44
N LYS A 38 -1.76 -25.07 5.70
CA LYS A 38 -2.81 -25.51 6.64
C LYS A 38 -3.57 -26.76 6.18
N LEU A 39 -3.44 -27.14 4.92
CA LEU A 39 -4.09 -28.30 4.32
C LEU A 39 -3.19 -29.55 4.29
N GLY A 40 -1.92 -29.44 4.69
CA GLY A 40 -0.94 -30.53 4.61
C GLY A 40 0.04 -30.58 5.77
N ASP A 41 0.86 -31.63 5.81
CA ASP A 41 1.94 -31.73 6.80
C ASP A 41 3.07 -30.73 6.48
N PRO A 42 3.81 -30.20 7.48
CA PRO A 42 4.93 -29.28 7.26
C PRO A 42 6.06 -29.84 6.38
N ALA A 43 6.15 -31.17 6.26
CA ALA A 43 7.10 -31.87 5.38
C ALA A 43 6.59 -32.08 3.94
N SER A 44 5.36 -31.64 3.63
CA SER A 44 4.73 -31.82 2.33
C SER A 44 5.16 -30.76 1.33
N SER A 45 5.11 -31.10 0.03
CA SER A 45 5.34 -30.14 -1.05
C SER A 45 4.42 -28.92 -0.97
N LEU A 46 3.25 -29.02 -0.34
CA LEU A 46 2.29 -27.93 -0.13
C LEU A 46 2.88 -26.77 0.69
N TYR A 47 3.75 -27.06 1.66
CA TYR A 47 4.46 -26.02 2.42
C TYR A 47 5.32 -25.13 1.50
N ASN A 48 6.04 -25.73 0.54
CA ASN A 48 6.85 -24.96 -0.41
C ASN A 48 5.98 -24.05 -1.27
N TRP A 49 4.81 -24.52 -1.73
CA TRP A 49 3.86 -23.70 -2.49
C TRP A 49 3.29 -22.56 -1.65
N ALA A 50 3.06 -22.77 -0.35
CA ALA A 50 2.63 -21.71 0.57
C ALA A 50 3.68 -20.61 0.73
N VAL A 51 4.94 -20.99 0.95
CA VAL A 51 6.04 -20.03 1.02
C VAL A 51 6.20 -19.24 -0.29
N ILE A 52 6.02 -19.90 -1.44
CA ILE A 52 6.01 -19.24 -2.75
C ILE A 52 4.82 -18.28 -2.88
N GLY A 53 3.64 -18.67 -2.38
CA GLY A 53 2.45 -17.83 -2.34
C GLY A 53 2.66 -16.53 -1.56
N ASP A 54 3.15 -16.64 -0.33
CA ASP A 54 3.38 -15.49 0.55
C ASP A 54 4.49 -14.57 0.02
N SER A 55 5.61 -15.15 -0.43
CA SER A 55 6.70 -14.36 -1.02
C SER A 55 6.27 -13.70 -2.33
N GLY A 56 5.48 -14.39 -3.16
CA GLY A 56 4.86 -13.83 -4.37
C GLY A 56 3.90 -12.68 -4.06
N TYR A 57 3.12 -12.78 -2.98
CA TYR A 57 2.24 -11.70 -2.54
C TYR A 57 3.02 -10.44 -2.16
N ILE A 58 4.07 -10.59 -1.34
CA ILE A 58 4.89 -9.47 -0.89
C ILE A 58 5.59 -8.80 -2.07
N CYS A 59 6.17 -9.60 -2.97
CA CYS A 59 6.95 -9.09 -4.09
C CYS A 59 6.09 -8.51 -5.21
N LEU A 60 4.94 -9.13 -5.52
CA LEU A 60 4.13 -8.79 -6.69
C LEU A 60 2.71 -8.36 -6.32
N GLY A 61 2.05 -9.10 -5.43
CA GLY A 61 0.67 -8.83 -5.03
C GLY A 61 0.49 -7.41 -4.45
N ILE A 62 1.35 -7.01 -3.52
CA ILE A 62 1.31 -5.67 -2.91
C ILE A 62 1.51 -4.55 -3.94
N PRO A 63 2.61 -4.48 -4.72
CA PRO A 63 2.79 -3.38 -5.68
C PRO A 63 1.70 -3.33 -6.76
N VAL A 64 1.21 -4.48 -7.21
CA VAL A 64 0.09 -4.56 -8.17
C VAL A 64 -1.20 -4.04 -7.53
N SER A 65 -1.51 -4.46 -6.31
CA SER A 65 -2.68 -3.99 -5.56
C SER A 65 -2.64 -2.48 -5.35
N MET A 66 -1.51 -1.95 -4.88
CA MET A 66 -1.32 -0.51 -4.65
C MET A 66 -1.43 0.30 -5.93
N GLY A 67 -0.84 -0.17 -7.03
CA GLY A 67 -0.95 0.47 -8.34
C GLY A 67 -2.37 0.46 -8.89
N ALA A 68 -3.06 -0.69 -8.83
CA ALA A 68 -4.42 -0.85 -9.34
C ALA A 68 -5.42 0.00 -8.53
N GLN A 69 -5.27 0.06 -7.21
CA GLN A 69 -6.05 0.92 -6.35
C GLN A 69 -5.80 2.40 -6.64
N ALA A 70 -4.53 2.80 -6.84
CA ALA A 70 -4.22 4.16 -7.26
C ALA A 70 -5.00 4.50 -8.54
N VAL A 71 -4.87 3.67 -9.60
CA VAL A 71 -5.61 3.77 -10.88
C VAL A 71 -7.10 4.01 -10.66
N LEU A 72 -7.72 3.13 -9.89
CA LEU A 72 -9.14 3.17 -9.59
C LEU A 72 -9.55 4.47 -8.87
N TYR A 73 -8.82 4.86 -7.82
CA TYR A 73 -9.17 6.04 -7.04
C TYR A 73 -9.17 7.32 -7.87
N TYR A 74 -8.17 7.51 -8.72
CA TYR A 74 -8.13 8.68 -9.60
C TYR A 74 -9.27 8.69 -10.61
N GLN A 75 -9.59 7.53 -11.22
CA GLN A 75 -10.68 7.46 -12.20
C GLN A 75 -12.02 7.83 -11.54
N ILE A 76 -12.28 7.32 -10.33
CA ILE A 76 -13.48 7.65 -9.56
C ILE A 76 -13.52 9.15 -9.23
N ILE A 77 -12.42 9.72 -8.73
CA ILE A 77 -12.34 11.14 -8.34
C ILE A 77 -12.59 12.06 -9.55
N HIS A 78 -12.11 11.69 -10.73
CA HIS A 78 -12.30 12.47 -11.96
C HIS A 78 -13.60 12.15 -12.71
N GLY A 79 -14.46 11.28 -12.16
CA GLY A 79 -15.72 10.88 -12.79
C GLY A 79 -15.54 10.13 -14.12
N ALA A 80 -14.36 9.57 -14.37
CA ALA A 80 -14.09 8.78 -15.56
C ALA A 80 -14.79 7.41 -15.46
N ALA A 81 -15.25 6.88 -16.60
CA ALA A 81 -15.68 5.48 -16.66
C ALA A 81 -14.49 4.60 -16.28
N PHE A 82 -14.66 3.78 -15.24
CA PHE A 82 -13.62 2.88 -14.79
C PHE A 82 -13.99 1.44 -15.12
N SER A 83 -13.01 0.68 -15.61
CA SER A 83 -13.08 -0.76 -15.80
C SER A 83 -11.94 -1.41 -15.04
N LEU A 84 -12.20 -2.57 -14.43
CA LEU A 84 -11.16 -3.35 -13.77
C LEU A 84 -10.06 -3.75 -14.76
N ASN A 85 -10.42 -4.05 -16.00
CA ASN A 85 -9.47 -4.38 -17.05
C ASN A 85 -8.53 -3.21 -17.37
N ASP A 86 -9.07 -1.98 -17.41
CA ASP A 86 -8.27 -0.78 -17.66
C ASP A 86 -7.29 -0.52 -16.51
N CYS A 87 -7.69 -0.81 -15.26
CA CYS A 87 -6.80 -0.75 -14.11
C CYS A 87 -5.62 -1.72 -14.25
N PHE A 88 -5.91 -2.97 -14.63
CA PHE A 88 -4.86 -3.97 -14.85
C PHE A 88 -3.95 -3.63 -16.02
N ASP A 89 -4.49 -3.09 -17.12
CA ASP A 89 -3.68 -2.71 -18.27
C ASP A 89 -2.74 -1.55 -17.98
N GLN A 90 -3.18 -0.57 -17.18
CA GLN A 90 -2.29 0.49 -16.69
C GLN A 90 -1.20 -0.06 -15.76
N VAL A 91 -1.56 -0.96 -14.84
CA VAL A 91 -0.59 -1.59 -13.94
C VAL A 91 0.44 -2.39 -14.73
N LYS A 92 0.03 -3.14 -15.77
CA LYS A 92 0.97 -3.89 -16.64
C LYS A 92 2.00 -2.97 -17.28
N ARG A 93 1.60 -1.78 -17.75
CA ARG A 93 2.51 -0.80 -18.37
C ARG A 93 3.55 -0.27 -17.39
N HIS A 94 3.17 -0.10 -16.13
CA HIS A 94 4.03 0.45 -15.07
C HIS A 94 4.55 -0.60 -14.09
N PHE A 95 4.41 -1.88 -14.42
CA PHE A 95 4.67 -3.00 -13.51
C PHE A 95 6.10 -3.01 -12.98
N SER A 96 7.09 -2.86 -13.88
CA SER A 96 8.50 -2.82 -13.51
C SER A 96 8.80 -1.65 -12.57
N ALA A 97 8.25 -0.47 -12.86
CA ALA A 97 8.43 0.71 -12.03
C ALA A 97 7.81 0.53 -10.64
N LEU A 98 6.61 -0.06 -10.55
CA LEU A 98 5.95 -0.36 -9.28
C LEU A 98 6.74 -1.34 -8.42
N VAL A 99 7.25 -2.43 -9.00
CA VAL A 99 8.00 -3.45 -8.28
C VAL A 99 9.35 -2.90 -7.80
N ILE A 100 10.04 -2.11 -8.63
CA ILE A 100 11.29 -1.48 -8.20
C ILE A 100 11.03 -0.49 -7.06
N ALA A 101 9.95 0.30 -7.16
CA ALA A 101 9.58 1.26 -6.11
C ALA A 101 9.17 0.56 -4.81
N SER A 102 8.45 -0.57 -4.87
CA SER A 102 8.06 -1.32 -3.67
C SER A 102 9.26 -1.96 -2.98
N VAL A 103 10.26 -2.43 -3.73
CA VAL A 103 11.51 -2.94 -3.15
C VAL A 103 12.26 -1.81 -2.43
N ILE A 104 12.41 -0.64 -3.05
CA ILE A 104 13.05 0.52 -2.41
C ILE A 104 12.25 0.94 -1.16
N TYR A 105 10.92 0.97 -1.25
CA TYR A 105 10.02 1.26 -0.14
C TYR A 105 10.25 0.28 1.03
N ALA A 106 10.26 -1.02 0.75
CA ALA A 106 10.45 -2.06 1.76
C ALA A 106 11.82 -1.94 2.44
N LEU A 107 12.88 -1.65 1.69
CA LEU A 107 14.21 -1.39 2.25
C LEU A 107 14.20 -0.18 3.18
N ILE A 108 13.59 0.93 2.78
CA ILE A 108 13.48 2.12 3.62
C ILE A 108 12.65 1.83 4.88
N PHE A 109 11.56 1.07 4.75
CA PHE A 109 10.71 0.69 5.86
C PHE A 109 11.46 -0.17 6.88
N ILE A 110 12.17 -1.21 6.42
CA ILE A 110 12.97 -2.09 7.28
C ILE A 110 14.11 -1.31 7.95
N CYS A 111 14.85 -0.50 7.19
CA CYS A 111 15.90 0.36 7.75
C CYS A 111 15.34 1.33 8.79
N GLY A 112 14.18 1.93 8.52
CA GLY A 112 13.51 2.83 9.44
C GLY A 112 13.08 2.13 10.73
N LEU A 113 12.51 0.92 10.63
CA LEU A 113 12.16 0.11 11.79
C LEU A 113 13.37 -0.32 12.62
N MET A 114 14.51 -0.61 11.98
CA MET A 114 15.76 -0.96 12.67
C MET A 114 16.32 0.20 13.50
N VAL A 115 16.16 1.44 13.04
CA VAL A 115 16.60 2.63 13.79
C VAL A 115 15.64 2.92 14.94
N PHE A 116 14.33 2.96 14.68
CA PHE A 116 13.29 3.10 15.70
C PHE A 116 11.89 2.88 15.07
N ILE A 117 10.95 2.24 15.79
CA ILE A 117 9.63 1.86 15.24
C ILE A 117 8.85 3.08 14.71
N LEU A 118 8.85 4.18 15.45
CA LEU A 118 8.15 5.43 15.10
C LEU A 118 8.66 6.08 13.79
N PRO A 119 9.96 6.38 13.59
CA PRO A 119 10.47 6.92 12.34
C PRO A 119 10.36 5.93 11.17
N GLY A 120 10.39 4.62 11.42
CA GLY A 120 10.10 3.62 10.40
C GLY A 120 8.67 3.71 9.87
N LEU A 121 7.70 3.74 10.78
CA LEU A 121 6.28 3.93 10.43
C LEU A 121 6.04 5.30 9.76
N TYR A 122 6.72 6.34 10.25
CA TYR A 122 6.69 7.68 9.67
C TYR A 122 7.12 7.70 8.20
N MET A 123 8.26 7.06 7.88
CA MET A 123 8.74 6.99 6.51
C MET A 123 7.81 6.13 5.64
N ALA A 124 7.33 5.00 6.16
CA ALA A 124 6.39 4.13 5.44
C ALA A 124 5.11 4.89 5.05
N ALA A 125 4.46 5.54 6.01
CA ALA A 125 3.21 6.26 5.74
C ALA A 125 3.40 7.37 4.68
N ARG A 126 4.52 8.08 4.73
CA ARG A 126 4.83 9.14 3.75
C ARG A 126 5.13 8.60 2.37
N LEU A 127 5.80 7.45 2.29
CA LEU A 127 6.18 6.88 1.02
C LEU A 127 5.01 6.14 0.35
N SER A 128 3.99 5.67 1.09
CA SER A 128 2.87 4.87 0.57
C SER A 128 2.09 5.48 -0.60
N PHE A 129 2.19 6.80 -0.83
CA PHE A 129 1.55 7.47 -1.98
C PHE A 129 2.36 7.41 -3.28
N TYR A 130 3.53 6.77 -3.30
CA TYR A 130 4.34 6.61 -4.51
C TYR A 130 3.60 6.01 -5.73
N PRO A 131 2.63 5.08 -5.60
CA PRO A 131 1.98 4.45 -6.75
C PRO A 131 1.22 5.47 -7.61
N PHE A 132 0.64 6.52 -7.01
CA PHE A 132 -0.04 7.59 -7.74
C PHE A 132 0.94 8.30 -8.69
N TYR A 133 2.13 8.65 -8.21
CA TYR A 133 3.15 9.33 -9.00
C TYR A 133 3.71 8.47 -10.14
N ILE A 134 3.78 7.15 -9.94
CA ILE A 134 4.19 6.22 -11.01
C ILE A 134 3.08 6.10 -12.06
N MET A 135 1.82 5.98 -11.65
CA MET A 135 0.70 5.74 -12.57
C MET A 135 0.29 6.98 -13.37
N TYR A 136 0.23 8.15 -12.73
CA TYR A 136 -0.27 9.37 -13.38
C TYR A 136 0.83 10.23 -13.96
N GLU A 137 1.87 10.47 -13.17
CA GLU A 137 2.96 11.36 -13.56
C GLU A 137 4.07 10.61 -14.31
N ASN A 138 3.93 9.29 -14.51
CA ASN A 138 4.91 8.44 -15.20
C ASN A 138 6.32 8.58 -14.61
N LEU A 139 6.42 8.92 -13.33
CA LEU A 139 7.70 9.20 -12.70
C LEU A 139 8.49 7.91 -12.49
N PRO A 140 9.83 7.95 -12.65
CA PRO A 140 10.66 6.80 -12.35
C PRO A 140 10.60 6.47 -10.85
N PRO A 141 10.84 5.21 -10.44
CA PRO A 141 10.61 4.71 -9.08
C PRO A 141 11.16 5.60 -7.97
N MET A 142 12.41 6.02 -8.10
CA MET A 142 13.10 6.85 -7.11
C MET A 142 12.51 8.27 -7.04
N GLN A 143 12.11 8.85 -8.17
CA GLN A 143 11.50 10.18 -8.18
C GLN A 143 10.09 10.14 -7.62
N ALA A 144 9.30 9.11 -7.93
CA ALA A 144 7.97 8.92 -7.37
C ALA A 144 7.99 8.81 -5.83
N LEU A 145 8.94 8.06 -5.28
CA LEU A 145 9.12 7.96 -3.82
C LEU A 145 9.53 9.30 -3.20
N LYS A 146 10.45 10.03 -3.81
CA LYS A 146 10.85 11.36 -3.34
C LYS A 146 9.69 12.35 -3.39
N GLN A 147 8.92 12.35 -4.47
CA GLN A 147 7.77 13.23 -4.64
C GLN A 147 6.70 12.93 -3.60
N SER A 148 6.41 11.65 -3.37
CA SER A 148 5.52 11.17 -2.32
C SER A 148 5.89 11.73 -0.94
N MET A 149 7.19 11.72 -0.59
CA MET A 149 7.66 12.35 0.65
C MET A 149 7.45 13.87 0.66
N VAL A 150 7.84 14.58 -0.40
CA VAL A 150 7.78 16.05 -0.42
C VAL A 150 6.34 16.54 -0.21
N VAL A 151 5.38 15.95 -0.91
CA VAL A 151 3.97 16.36 -0.85
C VAL A 151 3.33 16.02 0.50
N THR A 152 3.64 14.86 1.09
CA THR A 152 3.11 14.50 2.42
C THR A 152 3.72 15.31 3.56
N ARG A 153 4.83 16.04 3.34
CA ARG A 153 5.50 16.83 4.40
C ARG A 153 4.58 17.86 5.05
N SER A 154 3.74 18.54 4.27
CA SER A 154 2.90 19.64 4.79
C SER A 154 1.73 19.14 5.64
N TYR A 155 1.16 17.99 5.28
CA TYR A 155 -0.05 17.46 5.93
C TYR A 155 0.27 16.56 7.14
N PHE A 156 1.46 15.94 7.18
CA PHE A 156 1.79 15.00 8.25
C PHE A 156 2.35 15.65 9.53
N THR A 157 2.89 16.87 9.48
CA THR A 157 3.29 17.57 10.72
C THR A 157 2.09 17.75 11.67
N GLU A 158 0.90 17.95 11.11
CA GLU A 158 -0.36 18.09 11.86
C GLU A 158 -0.84 16.76 12.47
N VAL A 159 -0.48 15.62 11.87
CA VAL A 159 -0.89 14.27 12.33
C VAL A 159 0.15 13.64 13.27
N VAL A 160 1.44 13.86 13.02
CA VAL A 160 2.53 13.24 13.78
C VAL A 160 2.71 13.87 15.15
N LEU A 161 2.54 15.19 15.27
CA LEU A 161 2.66 15.90 16.55
C LEU A 161 1.67 15.35 17.61
N PRO A 162 0.36 15.19 17.33
CA PRO A 162 -0.57 14.61 18.30
C PRO A 162 -0.31 13.13 18.58
N VAL A 163 0.09 12.32 17.58
CA VAL A 163 0.42 10.90 17.80
C VAL A 163 1.65 10.73 18.69
N MET A 164 2.70 11.52 18.46
CA MET A 164 3.89 11.53 19.33
C MET A 164 3.56 12.01 20.74
N GLY A 165 2.69 13.02 20.88
CA GLY A 165 2.18 13.45 22.18
C GLY A 165 1.46 12.34 22.93
N ILE A 166 0.59 11.59 22.25
CA ILE A 166 -0.14 10.46 22.84
C ILE A 166 0.81 9.33 23.25
N SER A 167 1.78 8.97 22.39
CA SER A 167 2.78 7.94 22.72
C SER A 167 3.64 8.34 23.92
N PHE A 168 3.99 9.62 24.06
CA PHE A 168 4.74 10.12 25.20
C PHE A 168 3.90 10.06 26.50
N VAL A 169 2.61 10.39 26.44
CA VAL A 169 1.69 10.28 27.57
C VAL A 169 1.52 8.81 28.00
N ILE A 170 1.37 7.88 27.06
CA ILE A 170 1.28 6.44 27.36
C ILE A 170 2.54 5.96 28.08
N LEU A 171 3.73 6.36 27.61
CA LEU A 171 4.99 6.02 28.25
C LEU A 171 5.14 6.65 29.64
N ALA A 172 4.71 7.90 29.82
CA ALA A 172 4.74 8.60 31.11
C ALA A 172 3.75 8.05 32.14
N VAL A 173 2.63 7.45 31.69
CA VAL A 173 1.63 6.79 32.55
C VAL A 173 2.03 5.34 32.89
N SER A 174 2.92 4.74 32.08
CA SER A 174 3.40 3.37 32.26
C SER A 174 4.64 3.26 33.18
N TYR A 175 5.08 4.38 33.77
CA TYR A 175 6.16 4.49 34.76
C TYR A 175 5.65 5.16 36.03
#